data_AF-A0A9P0CCG5-F1
#
_entry.id   AF-A0A9P0CCG5-F1
#
_cell.length_a   1.000
_cell.length_b   1.000
_cell.length_c   1.000
_cell.angle_alpha   90.00
_cell.angle_beta   90.00
_cell.angle_gamma   90.00
#
_symmetry.space_group_name_H-M   'P 1'
#
loop_
_entity.id
_entity.type
_entity.pdbx_description
1 polymer ?
#
loop_
_entity_poly.entity_id
_entity_poly.type
_entity_poly.pdbx_seq_one_letter_code
_entity_poly.pdbx_strand_id
1 'polypeptide(L)'
;MNEERELPVDPTPQEKHEPLKSARKQTLADEKFRQYLQFDGKVLRFYAVWLNSDGESNEKRPCTIYYYLSDDRMEILEAREINSGRDPFPRVLNRMRVPKNWEILPASNASSPDAADMENVEYFGPRDLLVGETLYILRKQFFLYDCDLFTRRFYKNCLNIEQGPAIDVKEPKERFKITPMIPPHIGIGQPEDTIQSCLTLKPVPLKKNMIQYVTNAGKVLRYKARLDWIHPEDKDREFVIHYSLADGLLSISEKRVKNSGFEGGRFLKPMLLMKPDSDTNYPQYYNPTDFRLGSIVHVYGQRFIITGAALSVLRYMEENPEKFRPEHLDEFRNYFSQLGVTTHNETRLESDQTLVH
;
A
#
# COMPACT_ATOMS: atom_id res chain seq x y z
N MET A 1 2.06 -33.10 115.22
CA MET A 1 2.04 -31.82 114.47
C MET A 1 3.16 -31.92 113.46
N ASN A 2 2.98 -31.95 112.14
CA ASN A 2 1.82 -31.72 111.30
C ASN A 2 1.81 -32.79 110.20
N GLU A 3 0.63 -33.33 109.93
CA GLU A 3 0.35 -34.14 108.75
C GLU A 3 0.52 -33.25 107.50
N GLU A 4 1.41 -33.66 106.60
CA GLU A 4 1.56 -33.05 105.28
C GLU A 4 0.31 -33.38 104.46
N ARG A 5 -0.43 -32.35 104.05
CA ARG A 5 -1.57 -32.50 103.14
C ARG A 5 -1.03 -32.71 101.73
N GLU A 6 -1.29 -33.89 101.17
CA GLU A 6 -1.11 -34.15 99.74
C GLU A 6 -2.14 -33.37 98.91
N LEU A 7 -1.67 -32.79 97.81
CA LEU A 7 -2.51 -32.07 96.83
C LEU A 7 -3.36 -33.05 96.02
N PRO A 8 -4.57 -32.65 95.57
CA PRO A 8 -5.43 -33.52 94.79
C PRO A 8 -4.86 -33.78 93.39
N VAL A 9 -4.98 -35.03 92.95
CA VAL A 9 -4.55 -35.50 91.62
C VAL A 9 -5.53 -34.99 90.56
N ASP A 10 -5.01 -34.25 89.58
CA ASP A 10 -5.73 -33.75 88.41
C ASP A 10 -6.10 -34.93 87.47
N PRO A 11 -7.35 -35.10 87.02
CA PRO A 11 -7.73 -36.21 86.17
C PRO A 11 -7.35 -35.92 84.72
N THR A 12 -6.06 -35.95 84.39
CA THR A 12 -5.64 -36.09 82.99
C THR A 12 -5.90 -37.52 82.53
N PRO A 13 -6.66 -37.74 81.43
CA PRO A 13 -6.83 -39.06 80.85
C PRO A 13 -5.47 -39.56 80.33
N GLN A 14 -5.14 -40.78 80.72
CA GLN A 14 -3.95 -41.54 80.34
C GLN A 14 -3.60 -41.39 78.85
N GLU A 15 -2.30 -41.20 78.56
CA GLU A 15 -1.74 -41.24 77.22
C GLU A 15 -2.17 -42.53 76.50
N LYS A 16 -3.14 -42.40 75.60
CA LYS A 16 -3.42 -43.42 74.61
C LYS A 16 -2.31 -43.30 73.57
N HIS A 17 -1.45 -44.31 73.48
CA HIS A 17 -0.65 -44.53 72.29
C HIS A 17 -1.62 -44.63 71.09
N GLU A 18 -1.75 -43.54 70.32
CA GLU A 18 -2.46 -43.56 69.04
C GLU A 18 -1.68 -44.49 68.10
N PRO A 19 -2.30 -45.53 67.51
CA PRO A 19 -1.67 -46.21 66.39
C PRO A 19 -1.50 -45.18 65.26
N LEU A 20 -0.33 -45.17 64.61
CA LEU A 20 -0.09 -44.40 63.39
C LEU A 20 -1.27 -44.59 62.44
N LYS A 21 -2.04 -43.51 62.25
CA LYS A 21 -3.25 -43.49 61.42
C LYS A 21 -2.89 -44.03 60.04
N SER A 22 -3.46 -45.18 59.67
CA SER A 22 -3.26 -45.74 58.35
C SER A 22 -3.71 -44.73 57.29
N ALA A 23 -3.00 -44.69 56.17
CA ALA A 23 -3.22 -43.72 55.10
C ALA A 23 -4.71 -43.67 54.70
N ARG A 24 -5.36 -42.53 54.96
CA ARG A 24 -6.75 -42.27 54.62
C ARG A 24 -6.89 -42.43 53.09
N LYS A 25 -7.75 -43.35 52.63
CA LYS A 25 -8.07 -43.49 51.20
C LYS A 25 -8.61 -42.14 50.70
N GLN A 26 -7.95 -41.57 49.70
CA GLN A 26 -8.33 -40.27 49.11
C GLN A 26 -9.71 -40.42 48.45
N THR A 27 -10.64 -39.55 48.77
CA THR A 27 -11.96 -39.52 48.10
C THR A 27 -11.91 -38.66 46.83
N LEU A 28 -12.77 -38.93 45.84
CA LEU A 28 -12.87 -38.12 44.60
C LEU A 28 -13.12 -36.62 44.89
N ALA A 29 -13.79 -36.31 46.00
CA ALA A 29 -13.99 -34.94 46.46
C ALA A 29 -12.67 -34.28 46.94
N ASP A 30 -11.79 -35.05 47.60
CA ASP A 30 -10.46 -34.59 48.02
C ASP A 30 -9.55 -34.31 46.82
N GLU A 31 -9.67 -35.09 45.74
CA GLU A 31 -8.92 -34.87 44.50
C GLU A 31 -9.37 -33.61 43.75
N LYS A 32 -10.69 -33.41 43.59
CA LYS A 32 -11.25 -32.18 43.00
C LYS A 32 -10.85 -30.93 43.80
N PHE A 33 -10.88 -31.02 45.13
CA PHE A 33 -10.47 -29.92 45.98
C PHE A 33 -8.96 -29.62 45.87
N ARG A 34 -8.12 -30.65 45.76
CA ARG A 34 -6.68 -30.48 45.49
C ARG A 34 -6.42 -29.84 44.12
N GLN A 35 -7.10 -30.29 43.09
CA GLN A 35 -6.99 -29.72 41.74
C GLN A 35 -7.37 -28.24 41.75
N TYR A 36 -8.48 -27.90 42.41
CA TYR A 36 -8.90 -26.52 42.59
C TYR A 36 -7.79 -25.68 43.25
N LEU A 37 -7.26 -26.12 44.40
CA LEU A 37 -6.20 -25.37 45.10
C LEU A 37 -4.90 -25.22 44.29
N GLN A 38 -4.55 -26.22 43.48
CA GLN A 38 -3.31 -26.20 42.69
C GLN A 38 -3.40 -25.27 41.48
N PHE A 39 -4.59 -25.19 40.88
CA PHE A 39 -4.83 -24.49 39.63
C PHE A 39 -5.77 -23.29 39.75
N ASP A 40 -6.06 -22.85 40.98
CA ASP A 40 -6.86 -21.66 41.22
C ASP A 40 -6.26 -20.44 40.50
N GLY A 41 -7.12 -19.72 39.79
CA GLY A 41 -6.73 -18.57 38.95
C GLY A 41 -5.93 -18.90 37.67
N LYS A 42 -5.61 -20.17 37.37
CA LYS A 42 -4.87 -20.56 36.17
C LYS A 42 -5.84 -20.96 35.05
N VAL A 43 -5.88 -20.15 33.99
CA VAL A 43 -6.76 -20.35 32.84
C VAL A 43 -5.93 -20.41 31.57
N LEU A 44 -6.17 -21.43 30.75
CA LEU A 44 -5.56 -21.53 29.43
C LEU A 44 -6.42 -20.75 28.44
N ARG A 45 -5.79 -19.83 27.71
CA ARG A 45 -6.45 -19.00 26.69
C ARG A 45 -5.97 -19.38 25.31
N PHE A 46 -6.92 -19.63 24.42
CA PHE A 46 -6.73 -19.94 23.01
C PHE A 46 -7.48 -18.95 22.13
N TYR A 47 -6.89 -18.62 20.99
CA TYR A 47 -7.52 -17.82 19.95
C TYR A 47 -7.98 -18.74 18.83
N ALA A 48 -9.25 -18.62 18.48
CA ALA A 48 -9.92 -19.48 17.52
C ALA A 48 -10.67 -18.66 16.48
N VAL A 49 -10.92 -19.26 15.33
CA VAL A 49 -11.90 -18.76 14.37
C VAL A 49 -13.04 -19.76 14.32
N TRP A 50 -14.25 -19.31 14.63
CA TRP A 50 -15.47 -20.05 14.42
C TRP A 50 -15.78 -20.05 12.92
N LEU A 51 -15.71 -21.24 12.32
CA LEU A 51 -16.07 -21.51 10.94
C LEU A 51 -17.56 -21.84 10.90
N ASN A 52 -18.39 -20.89 10.46
CA ASN A 52 -19.80 -21.16 10.22
C ASN A 52 -19.96 -21.82 8.85
N SER A 53 -20.06 -23.15 8.85
CA SER A 53 -20.27 -23.94 7.64
C SER A 53 -21.75 -24.08 7.26
N ASP A 54 -22.67 -23.61 8.12
CA ASP A 54 -24.11 -23.87 8.01
C ASP A 54 -24.88 -22.80 7.20
N GLY A 55 -24.20 -21.78 6.64
CA GLY A 55 -24.83 -20.70 5.87
C GLY A 55 -24.15 -20.43 4.53
N GLU A 56 -24.86 -19.78 3.59
CA GLU A 56 -24.34 -19.40 2.26
C GLU A 56 -23.13 -18.45 2.31
N SER A 57 -22.86 -17.85 3.47
CA SER A 57 -21.71 -17.00 3.72
C SER A 57 -20.68 -17.74 4.56
N ASN A 58 -19.48 -17.95 4.00
CA ASN A 58 -18.32 -18.54 4.69
C ASN A 58 -17.72 -17.52 5.69
N GLU A 59 -18.53 -17.11 6.66
CA GLU A 59 -18.18 -16.08 7.60
C GLU A 59 -17.31 -16.65 8.73
N LYS A 60 -16.08 -16.16 8.78
CA LYS A 60 -15.09 -16.47 9.81
C LYS A 60 -15.25 -15.50 10.98
N ARG A 61 -15.56 -16.02 12.17
CA ARG A 61 -15.76 -15.19 13.36
C ARG A 61 -14.63 -15.40 14.36
N PRO A 62 -13.85 -14.38 14.74
CA PRO A 62 -12.82 -14.54 15.74
C PRO A 62 -13.45 -14.83 17.11
N CYS A 63 -12.94 -15.82 17.82
CA CYS A 63 -13.38 -16.24 19.15
C CYS A 63 -12.17 -16.47 20.06
N THR A 64 -12.38 -16.40 21.36
CA THR A 64 -11.42 -16.74 22.40
C THR A 64 -11.99 -17.88 23.24
N ILE A 65 -11.24 -18.96 23.37
CA ILE A 65 -11.60 -20.15 24.15
C ILE A 65 -10.80 -20.11 25.45
N TYR A 66 -11.50 -20.23 26.58
CA TYR A 66 -10.92 -20.33 27.92
C TYR A 66 -11.11 -21.75 28.44
N TYR A 67 -10.04 -22.37 28.93
CA TYR A 67 -10.06 -23.65 29.61
C TYR A 67 -9.58 -23.48 31.05
N TYR A 68 -10.47 -23.78 32.01
CA TYR A 68 -10.22 -23.62 33.43
C TYR A 68 -9.63 -24.91 34.00
N LEU A 69 -8.36 -24.87 34.41
CA LEU A 69 -7.64 -26.04 34.94
C LEU A 69 -8.15 -26.48 36.33
N SER A 70 -8.87 -25.59 37.03
CA SER A 70 -9.42 -25.83 38.36
C SER A 70 -10.56 -26.85 38.39
N ASP A 71 -11.34 -26.93 37.31
CA ASP A 71 -12.61 -27.66 37.24
C ASP A 71 -12.88 -28.30 35.87
N ASP A 72 -11.89 -28.28 34.97
CA ASP A 72 -11.94 -28.83 33.61
C ASP A 72 -13.14 -28.36 32.80
N ARG A 73 -13.50 -27.08 32.97
CA ARG A 73 -14.58 -26.41 32.24
C ARG A 73 -14.04 -25.52 31.13
N MET A 74 -14.85 -25.36 30.08
CA MET A 74 -14.55 -24.49 28.94
C MET A 74 -15.59 -23.38 28.78
N GLU A 75 -15.15 -22.22 28.36
CA GLU A 75 -15.97 -21.05 28.03
C GLU A 75 -15.51 -20.46 26.70
N ILE A 76 -16.44 -20.07 25.82
CA ILE A 76 -16.13 -19.53 24.49
C ILE A 76 -16.74 -18.16 24.35
N LEU A 77 -15.91 -17.17 24.05
CA LEU A 77 -16.31 -15.78 23.83
C LEU A 77 -16.01 -15.35 22.38
N GLU A 78 -17.00 -14.83 21.66
CA GLU A 78 -16.83 -14.15 20.38
C GLU A 78 -16.10 -12.81 20.59
N ALA A 79 -15.06 -12.58 19.78
CA ALA A 79 -14.35 -11.31 19.79
C ALA A 79 -15.19 -10.27 19.03
N ARG A 80 -15.44 -9.14 19.68
CA ARG A 80 -16.24 -8.06 19.09
C ARG A 80 -15.43 -7.31 18.02
N GLU A 81 -15.98 -7.24 16.82
CA GLU A 81 -15.45 -6.38 15.75
C GLU A 81 -16.17 -5.02 15.72
N ILE A 82 -15.41 -3.95 15.47
CA ILE A 82 -15.95 -2.59 15.33
C ILE A 82 -16.79 -2.55 14.04
N ASN A 83 -17.97 -1.92 14.10
CA ASN A 83 -18.91 -1.82 12.99
C ASN A 83 -19.41 -3.17 12.44
N SER A 84 -19.39 -4.24 13.25
CA SER A 84 -19.91 -5.56 12.87
C SER A 84 -21.45 -5.60 12.71
N GLY A 85 -22.17 -4.63 13.31
CA GLY A 85 -23.64 -4.62 13.31
C GLY A 85 -24.28 -5.68 14.20
N ARG A 86 -23.48 -6.45 14.95
CA ARG A 86 -23.94 -7.45 15.91
C ARG A 86 -24.19 -6.90 17.29
N ASP A 87 -25.16 -7.52 17.96
CA ASP A 87 -25.45 -7.29 19.37
C ASP A 87 -24.24 -7.69 20.24
N PRO A 88 -23.84 -6.88 21.25
CA PRO A 88 -22.75 -7.19 22.17
C PRO A 88 -23.04 -8.36 23.15
N PHE A 89 -23.46 -9.51 22.65
CA PHE A 89 -23.52 -10.76 23.41
C PHE A 89 -22.33 -11.66 23.05
N PRO A 90 -21.17 -11.52 23.71
CA PRO A 90 -19.96 -12.24 23.32
C PRO A 90 -20.00 -13.73 23.70
N ARG A 91 -20.92 -14.20 24.56
CA ARG A 91 -20.88 -15.57 25.07
C ARG A 91 -21.46 -16.56 24.04
N VAL A 92 -20.57 -17.30 23.37
CA VAL A 92 -20.96 -18.40 22.46
C VAL A 92 -21.26 -19.68 23.25
N LEU A 93 -20.49 -19.93 24.30
CA LEU A 93 -20.67 -21.07 25.21
C LEU A 93 -20.43 -20.65 26.66
N ASN A 94 -21.39 -20.96 27.53
CA ASN A 94 -21.24 -20.76 28.98
C ASN A 94 -20.24 -21.75 29.59
N ARG A 95 -19.58 -21.38 30.69
CA ARG A 95 -18.60 -22.22 31.40
C ARG A 95 -19.21 -23.57 31.79
N MET A 96 -18.86 -24.63 31.06
CA MET A 96 -19.34 -25.99 31.30
C MET A 96 -18.28 -27.02 30.91
N ARG A 97 -18.41 -28.25 31.40
CA ARG A 97 -17.59 -29.37 30.93
C ARG A 97 -18.11 -29.77 29.55
N VAL A 98 -17.25 -29.73 28.55
CA VAL A 98 -17.64 -30.01 27.16
C VAL A 98 -17.39 -31.48 26.85
N PRO A 99 -18.39 -32.26 26.44
CA PRO A 99 -18.20 -33.64 26.02
C PRO A 99 -17.57 -33.68 24.62
N LYS A 100 -16.65 -34.63 24.40
CA LYS A 100 -16.08 -34.92 23.07
C LYS A 100 -17.14 -35.45 22.12
N ASN A 101 -17.94 -36.40 22.61
CA ASN A 101 -19.02 -37.03 21.86
C ASN A 101 -20.37 -36.46 22.32
N TRP A 102 -20.81 -35.40 21.64
CA TRP A 102 -22.08 -34.74 21.96
C TRP A 102 -23.32 -35.61 21.64
N GLU A 103 -23.20 -36.60 20.74
CA GLU A 103 -24.27 -37.52 20.33
C GLU A 103 -24.70 -38.51 21.42
N ILE A 104 -23.84 -38.74 22.42
CA ILE A 104 -24.06 -39.74 23.49
C ILE A 104 -24.91 -39.14 24.63
N LEU A 105 -25.20 -37.83 24.60
CA LEU A 105 -26.02 -37.18 25.62
C LEU A 105 -27.52 -37.51 25.42
N PRO A 106 -28.19 -38.18 26.37
CA PRO A 106 -29.64 -38.38 26.31
C PRO A 106 -30.38 -37.04 26.44
N ALA A 107 -31.39 -36.83 25.60
CA ALA A 107 -32.15 -35.57 25.48
C ALA A 107 -32.84 -35.11 26.77
N SER A 108 -33.00 -35.97 27.78
CA SER A 108 -33.75 -35.68 29.01
C SER A 108 -32.95 -35.00 30.13
N ASN A 109 -31.61 -34.89 30.01
CA ASN A 109 -30.77 -34.51 31.15
C ASN A 109 -30.05 -33.16 30.96
N ALA A 110 -30.31 -32.46 29.85
CA ALA A 110 -29.55 -31.29 29.38
C ALA A 110 -29.55 -30.07 30.32
N SER A 111 -30.32 -30.10 31.42
CA SER A 111 -30.48 -28.98 32.35
C SER A 111 -29.79 -29.16 33.71
N SER A 112 -29.04 -30.24 33.96
CA SER A 112 -28.35 -30.44 35.24
C SER A 112 -26.82 -30.41 35.09
N PRO A 113 -26.13 -29.40 35.65
CA PRO A 113 -24.66 -29.26 35.56
C PRO A 113 -23.86 -30.26 36.43
N ASP A 114 -24.54 -31.06 37.26
CA ASP A 114 -23.94 -32.01 38.22
C ASP A 114 -24.13 -33.50 37.84
N ALA A 115 -24.43 -33.81 36.57
CA ALA A 115 -24.40 -35.19 36.07
C ALA A 115 -22.95 -35.66 35.89
N ALA A 116 -22.20 -35.77 36.99
CA ALA A 116 -20.79 -36.13 36.99
C ALA A 116 -20.51 -37.61 36.68
N ASP A 117 -21.54 -38.46 36.65
CA ASP A 117 -21.35 -39.91 36.64
C ASP A 117 -22.19 -40.61 35.54
N MET A 118 -22.09 -40.16 34.28
CA MET A 118 -22.33 -41.06 33.16
C MET A 118 -21.00 -41.70 32.79
N GLU A 119 -20.82 -42.96 33.17
CA GLU A 119 -19.59 -43.78 33.08
C GLU A 119 -18.96 -43.86 31.66
N ASN A 120 -19.64 -43.33 30.64
CA ASN A 120 -19.28 -43.41 29.22
C ASN A 120 -19.10 -42.07 28.49
N VAL A 121 -19.07 -40.92 29.19
CA VAL A 121 -18.90 -39.60 28.53
C VAL A 121 -17.47 -39.08 28.72
N GLU A 122 -16.70 -39.07 27.62
CA GLU A 122 -15.37 -38.47 27.59
C GLU A 122 -15.47 -36.94 27.40
N TYR A 123 -14.79 -36.18 28.25
CA TYR A 123 -14.75 -34.71 28.22
C TYR A 123 -13.44 -34.20 27.60
N PHE A 124 -13.47 -32.99 27.04
CA PHE A 124 -12.27 -32.34 26.53
C PHE A 124 -11.25 -32.08 27.66
N GLY A 125 -10.03 -32.57 27.44
CA GLY A 125 -8.87 -32.28 28.27
C GLY A 125 -7.98 -31.19 27.65
N PRO A 126 -6.98 -30.70 28.37
CA PRO A 126 -5.99 -29.79 27.81
C PRO A 126 -5.20 -30.46 26.67
N ARG A 127 -4.95 -31.77 26.72
CA ARG A 127 -4.20 -32.48 25.67
C ARG A 127 -4.88 -32.46 24.30
N ASP A 128 -6.19 -32.23 24.26
CA ASP A 128 -6.97 -32.18 23.01
C ASP A 128 -6.94 -30.79 22.36
N LEU A 129 -6.37 -29.77 23.02
CA LEU A 129 -6.35 -28.38 22.57
C LEU A 129 -4.97 -28.02 22.01
N LEU A 130 -4.76 -28.26 20.72
CA LEU A 130 -3.52 -27.95 20.02
C LEU A 130 -3.69 -26.83 18.99
N VAL A 131 -2.72 -25.91 18.93
CA VAL A 131 -2.70 -24.84 17.92
C VAL A 131 -2.48 -25.44 16.54
N GLY A 132 -3.37 -25.12 15.59
CA GLY A 132 -3.41 -25.69 14.24
C GLY A 132 -4.52 -26.73 14.03
N GLU A 133 -5.16 -27.21 15.10
CA GLU A 133 -6.24 -28.19 15.02
C GLU A 133 -7.63 -27.54 14.99
N THR A 134 -8.59 -28.26 14.41
CA THR A 134 -10.01 -27.87 14.39
C THR A 134 -10.80 -28.63 15.44
N LEU A 135 -11.44 -27.90 16.35
CA LEU A 135 -12.29 -28.46 17.40
C LEU A 135 -13.76 -28.48 16.98
N TYR A 136 -14.43 -29.59 17.28
CA TYR A 136 -15.86 -29.76 17.09
C TYR A 136 -16.57 -29.67 18.44
N ILE A 137 -17.24 -28.55 18.71
CA ILE A 137 -17.93 -28.30 19.98
C ILE A 137 -19.41 -28.06 19.67
N LEU A 138 -20.29 -28.95 20.15
CA LEU A 138 -21.75 -28.85 19.97
C LEU A 138 -22.16 -28.59 18.50
N ARG A 139 -21.62 -29.39 17.57
CA ARG A 139 -21.77 -29.27 16.09
C ARG A 139 -21.13 -28.04 15.44
N LYS A 140 -20.46 -27.16 16.19
CA LYS A 140 -19.75 -25.99 15.65
C LYS A 140 -18.26 -26.26 15.50
N GLN A 141 -17.66 -25.74 14.44
CA GLN A 141 -16.24 -25.89 14.13
C GLN A 141 -15.44 -24.67 14.58
N PHE A 142 -14.42 -24.89 15.40
CA PHE A 142 -13.51 -23.84 15.87
C PHE A 142 -12.08 -24.19 15.48
N PHE A 143 -11.48 -23.39 14.59
CA PHE A 143 -10.08 -23.54 14.20
C PHE A 143 -9.18 -22.79 15.17
N LEU A 144 -8.30 -23.49 15.90
CA LEU A 144 -7.35 -22.87 16.82
C LEU A 144 -6.15 -22.33 16.04
N TYR A 145 -5.94 -21.01 16.03
CA TYR A 145 -4.85 -20.40 15.26
C TYR A 145 -3.73 -19.85 16.15
N ASP A 146 -4.00 -19.54 17.42
CA ASP A 146 -2.97 -19.06 18.35
C ASP A 146 -3.33 -19.38 19.81
N CYS A 147 -2.37 -19.26 20.72
CA CYS A 147 -2.58 -19.42 22.16
C CYS A 147 -1.70 -18.45 22.97
N ASP A 148 -2.18 -18.12 24.17
CA ASP A 148 -1.52 -17.16 25.04
C ASP A 148 -0.16 -17.65 25.55
N LEU A 149 0.71 -16.71 25.94
CA LEU A 149 2.06 -17.03 26.42
C LEU A 149 2.04 -17.92 27.67
N PHE A 150 1.09 -17.70 28.58
CA PHE A 150 0.89 -18.56 29.73
C PHE A 150 0.55 -20.00 29.31
N THR A 151 -0.39 -20.14 28.37
CA THR A 151 -0.79 -21.42 27.80
C THR A 151 0.41 -22.16 27.21
N ARG A 152 1.24 -21.49 26.39
CA ARG A 152 2.45 -22.08 25.80
C ARG A 152 3.42 -22.63 26.86
N ARG A 153 3.65 -21.86 27.93
CA ARG A 153 4.52 -22.28 29.05
C ARG A 153 3.94 -23.46 29.82
N PHE A 154 2.63 -23.47 30.04
CA PHE A 154 1.95 -24.57 30.74
C PHE A 154 2.07 -25.89 29.96
N TYR A 155 1.83 -25.88 28.65
CA TYR A 155 1.95 -27.10 27.83
C TYR A 155 3.38 -27.63 27.81
N LYS A 156 4.38 -26.73 27.70
CA LYS A 156 5.79 -27.12 27.73
C LYS A 156 6.21 -27.71 29.08
N ASN A 157 5.84 -27.07 30.19
CA ASN A 157 6.33 -27.45 31.51
C ASN A 157 5.55 -28.62 32.15
N CYS A 158 4.23 -28.65 31.98
CA CYS A 158 3.36 -29.61 32.67
C CYS A 158 2.96 -30.79 31.78
N LEU A 159 2.81 -30.59 30.47
CA LEU A 159 2.38 -31.64 29.53
C LEU A 159 3.51 -32.15 28.63
N ASN A 160 4.67 -31.47 28.64
CA ASN A 160 5.80 -31.71 27.73
C ASN A 160 5.39 -31.69 26.24
N ILE A 161 4.43 -30.82 25.91
CA ILE A 161 3.92 -30.59 24.55
C ILE A 161 4.31 -29.17 24.14
N GLU A 162 4.93 -29.02 22.98
CA GLU A 162 5.20 -27.70 22.40
C GLU A 162 4.05 -27.30 21.47
N GLN A 163 3.40 -26.17 21.78
CA GLN A 163 2.31 -25.63 20.96
C GLN A 163 2.84 -24.97 19.68
N GLY A 164 2.17 -25.20 18.55
CA GLY A 164 2.53 -24.64 17.24
C GLY A 164 2.55 -23.10 17.17
N PRO A 165 3.26 -22.50 16.22
CA PRO A 165 3.31 -21.03 16.05
C PRO A 165 1.93 -20.46 15.66
N ALA A 166 1.77 -19.14 15.82
CA ALA A 166 0.53 -18.45 15.44
C ALA A 166 0.30 -18.52 13.92
N ILE A 167 -0.90 -18.93 13.51
CA ILE A 167 -1.30 -19.05 12.10
C ILE A 167 -2.09 -17.80 11.70
N ASP A 168 -1.76 -17.19 10.56
CA ASP A 168 -2.53 -16.07 10.03
C ASP A 168 -3.81 -16.56 9.34
N VAL A 169 -4.96 -16.14 9.86
CA VAL A 169 -6.30 -16.51 9.37
C VAL A 169 -6.97 -15.33 8.66
N LYS A 170 -6.30 -14.17 8.55
CA LYS A 170 -6.88 -12.99 7.90
C LYS A 170 -6.83 -13.15 6.39
N GLU A 171 -8.00 -13.17 5.77
CA GLU A 171 -8.08 -13.09 4.31
C GLU A 171 -7.67 -11.69 3.83
N PRO A 172 -6.84 -11.57 2.79
CA PRO A 172 -6.53 -10.28 2.20
C PRO A 172 -7.81 -9.71 1.58
N LYS A 173 -8.35 -8.65 2.19
CA LYS A 173 -9.47 -7.90 1.62
C LYS A 173 -8.97 -7.16 0.38
N GLU A 174 -9.21 -7.73 -0.81
CA GLU A 174 -8.99 -7.03 -2.07
C GLU A 174 -9.93 -5.82 -2.13
N ARG A 175 -9.38 -4.63 -1.89
CA ARG A 175 -10.09 -3.39 -2.17
C ARG A 175 -10.03 -3.18 -3.68
N PHE A 176 -11.15 -3.39 -4.37
CA PHE A 176 -11.28 -3.01 -5.77
C PHE A 176 -10.99 -1.51 -5.90
N LYS A 177 -9.82 -1.16 -6.42
CA LYS A 177 -9.50 0.22 -6.79
C LYS A 177 -10.12 0.46 -8.16
N ILE A 178 -11.30 1.10 -8.17
CA ILE A 178 -11.87 1.60 -9.41
C ILE A 178 -11.01 2.80 -9.83
N THR A 179 -10.18 2.62 -10.86
CA THR A 179 -9.45 3.74 -11.45
C THR A 179 -10.43 4.54 -12.32
N PRO A 180 -10.71 5.81 -12.01
CA PRO A 180 -11.61 6.61 -12.82
C PRO A 180 -11.01 6.76 -14.23
N MET A 181 -11.80 6.44 -15.26
CA MET A 181 -11.42 6.69 -16.64
C MET A 181 -11.60 8.19 -16.93
N ILE A 182 -10.52 8.86 -17.31
CA ILE A 182 -10.57 10.26 -17.70
C ILE A 182 -11.21 10.32 -19.10
N PRO A 183 -12.25 11.15 -19.32
CA PRO A 183 -12.87 11.29 -20.63
C PRO A 183 -11.89 11.89 -21.65
N PRO A 184 -12.10 11.65 -22.95
CA PRO A 184 -11.26 12.23 -24.00
C PRO A 184 -11.36 13.76 -24.02
N HIS A 185 -10.32 14.40 -24.53
CA HIS A 185 -10.22 15.84 -24.69
C HIS A 185 -11.31 16.38 -25.62
N ILE A 186 -11.98 17.46 -25.21
CA ILE A 186 -13.15 18.03 -25.90
C ILE A 186 -12.74 18.89 -27.11
N GLY A 187 -11.44 19.19 -27.28
CA GLY A 187 -10.92 20.03 -28.37
C GLY A 187 -11.00 21.54 -28.11
N ILE A 188 -11.34 21.93 -26.89
CA ILE A 188 -11.40 23.33 -26.44
C ILE A 188 -10.34 23.52 -25.36
N GLY A 189 -9.47 24.53 -25.54
CA GLY A 189 -8.38 24.80 -24.60
C GLY A 189 -7.21 23.82 -24.74
N GLN A 190 -6.40 23.70 -23.68
CA GLN A 190 -5.35 22.69 -23.62
C GLN A 190 -5.88 21.37 -23.04
N PRO A 191 -5.36 20.20 -23.48
CA PRO A 191 -5.75 18.90 -22.91
C PRO A 191 -5.57 18.82 -21.40
N GLU A 192 -4.54 19.46 -20.86
CA GLU A 192 -4.28 19.55 -19.42
C GLU A 192 -5.40 20.30 -18.68
N ASP A 193 -6.01 21.33 -19.29
CA ASP A 193 -7.14 22.07 -18.68
C ASP A 193 -8.38 21.18 -18.58
N THR A 194 -8.63 20.36 -19.60
CA THR A 194 -9.76 19.42 -19.61
C THR A 194 -9.60 18.35 -18.54
N ILE A 195 -8.39 17.79 -18.40
CA ILE A 195 -8.08 16.82 -17.34
C ILE A 195 -8.37 17.44 -15.97
N GLN A 196 -7.92 18.68 -15.74
CA GLN A 196 -8.12 19.36 -14.46
C GLN A 196 -9.59 19.62 -14.14
N SER A 197 -10.41 19.90 -15.16
CA SER A 197 -11.87 20.02 -15.05
C SER A 197 -12.53 18.70 -14.66
N CYS A 198 -12.03 17.56 -15.17
CA CYS A 198 -12.54 16.24 -14.82
C CYS A 198 -12.13 15.77 -13.41
N LEU A 199 -11.00 16.28 -12.90
CA LEU A 199 -10.48 15.89 -11.58
C LEU A 199 -11.16 16.65 -10.43
N THR A 200 -11.55 17.90 -10.64
CA THR A 200 -12.02 18.79 -9.56
C THR A 200 -13.24 19.60 -9.98
N LEU A 201 -14.25 19.68 -9.10
CA LEU A 201 -15.48 20.46 -9.36
C LEU A 201 -15.19 21.95 -9.62
N LYS A 202 -14.19 22.51 -8.94
CA LYS A 202 -13.71 23.88 -9.17
C LYS A 202 -12.39 23.77 -9.93
N PRO A 203 -12.35 24.11 -11.23
CA PRO A 203 -11.13 24.01 -12.01
C PRO A 203 -10.08 24.95 -11.42
N VAL A 204 -8.92 24.38 -11.10
CA VAL A 204 -7.74 25.12 -10.65
C VAL A 204 -6.90 25.44 -11.88
N PRO A 205 -6.41 26.67 -12.07
CA PRO A 205 -5.53 26.98 -13.19
C PRO A 205 -4.27 26.11 -13.13
N LEU A 206 -3.81 25.66 -14.30
CA LEU A 206 -2.59 24.87 -14.41
C LEU A 206 -1.40 25.62 -13.83
N LYS A 207 -0.63 24.93 -12.99
CA LYS A 207 0.59 25.48 -12.40
C LYS A 207 1.72 25.36 -13.40
N LYS A 208 2.28 26.49 -13.83
CA LYS A 208 3.51 26.51 -14.63
C LYS A 208 4.70 26.09 -13.77
N ASN A 209 5.69 25.45 -14.39
CA ASN A 209 6.97 25.16 -13.73
C ASN A 209 7.76 26.46 -13.52
N MET A 210 7.49 27.15 -12.41
CA MET A 210 8.06 28.47 -12.12
C MET A 210 9.59 28.46 -12.10
N ILE A 211 10.21 27.37 -11.63
CA ILE A 211 11.67 27.20 -11.60
C ILE A 211 12.23 27.24 -13.03
N GLN A 212 11.63 26.47 -13.95
CA GLN A 212 12.03 26.47 -15.36
C GLN A 212 11.82 27.84 -15.99
N TYR A 213 10.66 28.46 -15.73
CA TYR A 213 10.30 29.76 -16.27
C TYR A 213 11.31 30.85 -15.87
N VAL A 214 11.68 30.91 -14.59
CA VAL A 214 12.60 31.92 -14.05
C VAL A 214 14.04 31.64 -14.50
N THR A 215 14.50 30.39 -14.44
CA THR A 215 15.88 30.02 -14.78
C THR A 215 16.19 30.25 -16.26
N ASN A 216 15.20 30.00 -17.12
CA ASN A 216 15.33 30.14 -18.57
C ASN A 216 14.71 31.43 -19.12
N ALA A 217 14.38 32.39 -18.26
CA ALA A 217 13.83 33.67 -18.66
C ALA A 217 14.76 34.36 -19.67
N GLY A 218 14.21 34.77 -20.82
CA GLY A 218 14.96 35.42 -21.89
C GLY A 218 15.87 34.50 -22.72
N LYS A 219 16.03 33.21 -22.35
CA LYS A 219 16.81 32.26 -23.14
C LYS A 219 15.96 31.73 -24.31
N VAL A 220 16.34 32.09 -25.53
CA VAL A 220 15.66 31.69 -26.76
C VAL A 220 16.65 31.01 -27.71
N LEU A 221 16.31 29.81 -28.15
CA LEU A 221 17.05 29.09 -29.17
C LEU A 221 16.57 29.54 -30.56
N ARG A 222 17.50 29.85 -31.45
CA ARG A 222 17.19 30.34 -32.81
C ARG A 222 17.74 29.37 -33.84
N TYR A 223 16.86 28.89 -34.72
CA TYR A 223 17.19 27.97 -35.80
C TYR A 223 16.90 28.62 -37.14
N LYS A 224 17.81 28.45 -38.09
CA LYS A 224 17.59 28.85 -39.48
C LYS A 224 16.85 27.72 -40.19
N ALA A 225 15.77 28.06 -40.88
CA ALA A 225 14.95 27.10 -41.59
C ALA A 225 14.57 27.62 -42.98
N ARG A 226 14.28 26.70 -43.90
CA ARG A 226 13.71 26.99 -45.22
C ARG A 226 12.41 26.21 -45.40
N LEU A 227 11.53 26.69 -46.25
CA LEU A 227 10.31 25.96 -46.59
C LEU A 227 10.65 24.77 -47.52
N ASP A 228 9.99 23.63 -47.31
CA ASP A 228 9.89 22.55 -48.29
C ASP A 228 8.89 23.00 -49.37
N TRP A 229 9.38 23.79 -50.32
CA TRP A 229 8.57 24.53 -51.27
C TRP A 229 7.90 23.62 -52.30
N ILE A 230 6.62 23.88 -52.58
CA ILE A 230 5.90 23.29 -53.72
C ILE A 230 5.91 24.28 -54.89
N HIS A 231 5.86 25.58 -54.58
CA HIS A 231 5.91 26.67 -55.55
C HIS A 231 7.34 27.24 -55.66
N PRO A 232 7.84 27.52 -56.88
CA PRO A 232 9.20 28.00 -57.08
C PRO A 232 9.47 29.37 -56.44
N GLU A 233 8.43 30.17 -56.21
CA GLU A 233 8.52 31.49 -55.57
C GLU A 233 8.91 31.41 -54.09
N ASP A 234 8.62 30.29 -53.42
CA ASP A 234 8.94 30.09 -52.00
C ASP A 234 10.37 29.58 -51.76
N LYS A 235 11.12 29.27 -52.83
CA LYS A 235 12.43 28.59 -52.76
C LYS A 235 13.47 29.39 -51.97
N ASP A 236 13.47 30.71 -52.12
CA ASP A 236 14.48 31.60 -51.55
C ASP A 236 14.03 32.24 -50.21
N ARG A 237 12.89 31.81 -49.66
CA ARG A 237 12.36 32.33 -48.39
C ARG A 237 13.10 31.69 -47.20
N GLU A 238 13.79 32.53 -46.44
CA GLU A 238 14.48 32.14 -45.22
C GLU A 238 13.66 32.47 -43.97
N PHE A 239 13.53 31.48 -43.10
CA PHE A 239 12.79 31.59 -41.84
C PHE A 239 13.72 31.39 -40.66
N VAL A 240 13.36 32.00 -39.54
CA VAL A 240 14.01 31.83 -38.24
C VAL A 240 12.97 31.30 -37.26
N ILE A 241 13.22 30.10 -36.77
CA ILE A 241 12.41 29.46 -35.73
C ILE A 241 13.00 29.82 -34.37
N HIS A 242 12.16 30.40 -33.52
CA HIS A 242 12.48 30.80 -32.17
C HIS A 242 11.81 29.84 -31.19
N TYR A 243 12.60 29.16 -30.35
CA TYR A 243 12.11 28.30 -29.28
C TYR A 243 12.42 28.91 -27.91
N SER A 244 11.38 29.24 -27.13
CA SER A 244 11.52 29.76 -25.77
C SER A 244 11.76 28.63 -24.78
N LEU A 245 12.90 28.65 -24.08
CA LEU A 245 13.23 27.63 -23.07
C LEU A 245 12.43 27.78 -21.76
N ALA A 246 11.80 28.93 -21.55
CA ALA A 246 10.99 29.23 -20.35
C ALA A 246 9.61 28.57 -20.41
N ASP A 247 8.91 28.72 -21.54
CA ASP A 247 7.52 28.24 -21.71
C ASP A 247 7.39 27.11 -22.76
N GLY A 248 8.46 26.75 -23.48
CA GLY A 248 8.43 25.76 -24.56
C GLY A 248 7.74 26.25 -25.84
N LEU A 249 7.45 27.55 -25.95
CA LEU A 249 6.72 28.13 -27.07
C LEU A 249 7.60 28.27 -28.31
N LEU A 250 7.00 27.97 -29.47
CA LEU A 250 7.59 28.14 -30.78
C LEU A 250 6.99 29.36 -31.49
N SER A 251 7.85 30.16 -32.10
CA SER A 251 7.44 31.22 -33.03
C SER A 251 8.33 31.22 -34.25
N ILE A 252 7.78 31.62 -35.39
CA ILE A 252 8.48 31.61 -36.67
C ILE A 252 8.42 33.00 -37.24
N SER A 253 9.55 33.53 -37.67
CA SER A 253 9.65 34.80 -38.37
C SER A 253 10.35 34.61 -39.70
N GLU A 254 9.88 35.29 -40.72
CA GLU A 254 10.47 35.34 -42.04
C GLU A 254 11.43 36.53 -42.15
N LYS A 255 12.62 36.27 -42.69
CA LYS A 255 13.60 37.32 -42.95
C LYS A 255 13.14 38.17 -44.14
N ARG A 256 13.06 39.48 -43.94
CA ARG A 256 12.69 40.41 -45.01
C ARG A 256 13.82 40.54 -46.04
N VAL A 257 13.52 40.21 -47.30
CA VAL A 257 14.44 40.39 -48.43
C VAL A 257 13.91 41.50 -49.33
N LYS A 258 14.77 42.47 -49.68
CA LYS A 258 14.37 43.56 -50.58
C LYS A 258 14.05 42.99 -51.97
N ASN A 259 13.00 43.53 -52.60
CA ASN A 259 12.56 43.15 -53.95
C ASN A 259 12.12 41.68 -54.11
N SER A 260 11.85 40.94 -53.02
CA SER A 260 11.34 39.57 -53.09
C SER A 260 9.82 39.49 -53.31
N GLY A 261 9.10 40.60 -53.15
CA GLY A 261 7.62 40.63 -53.18
C GLY A 261 6.97 40.18 -51.87
N PHE A 262 7.75 39.72 -50.88
CA PHE A 262 7.26 39.30 -49.56
C PHE A 262 7.52 40.38 -48.50
N GLU A 263 6.51 40.66 -47.66
CA GLU A 263 6.58 41.70 -46.62
C GLU A 263 7.51 41.29 -45.45
N GLY A 264 7.72 39.99 -45.26
CA GLY A 264 8.49 39.41 -44.16
C GLY A 264 7.79 39.55 -42.80
N GLY A 265 8.49 39.23 -41.72
CA GLY A 265 8.00 39.43 -40.35
C GLY A 265 7.44 38.16 -39.70
N ARG A 266 6.47 38.29 -38.80
CA ARG A 266 6.00 37.16 -37.97
C ARG A 266 5.12 36.20 -38.78
N PHE A 267 5.64 35.01 -39.02
CA PHE A 267 4.94 33.92 -39.71
C PHE A 267 4.04 33.11 -38.76
N LEU A 268 4.55 32.74 -37.58
CA LEU A 268 3.82 32.02 -36.55
C LEU A 268 3.91 32.77 -35.21
N LYS A 269 2.75 33.01 -34.58
CA LYS A 269 2.70 33.57 -33.22
C LYS A 269 3.24 32.57 -32.19
N PRO A 270 3.86 33.03 -31.08
CA PRO A 270 4.35 32.15 -30.03
C PRO A 270 3.25 31.20 -29.54
N MET A 271 3.43 29.90 -29.75
CA MET A 271 2.49 28.88 -29.31
C MET A 271 3.16 27.52 -29.10
N LEU A 272 2.52 26.63 -28.34
CA LEU A 272 2.93 25.24 -28.22
C LEU A 272 2.55 24.52 -29.53
N LEU A 273 3.56 24.00 -30.23
CA LEU A 273 3.35 23.29 -31.49
C LEU A 273 3.31 21.78 -31.24
N MET A 274 2.22 21.13 -31.62
CA MET A 274 2.05 19.68 -31.52
C MET A 274 2.75 18.96 -32.68
N LYS A 275 3.31 17.77 -32.40
CA LYS A 275 3.85 16.87 -33.42
C LYS A 275 2.70 16.26 -34.24
N PRO A 276 2.91 15.99 -35.54
CA PRO A 276 1.84 15.49 -36.42
C PRO A 276 1.27 14.14 -35.98
N ASP A 277 2.08 13.28 -35.36
CA ASP A 277 1.68 11.93 -34.92
C ASP A 277 1.10 11.89 -33.50
N SER A 278 0.78 13.04 -32.90
CA SER A 278 0.32 13.10 -31.52
C SER A 278 -1.17 12.79 -31.38
N ASP A 279 -1.53 12.07 -30.32
CA ASP A 279 -2.92 11.90 -29.92
C ASP A 279 -3.50 13.21 -29.37
N THR A 280 -4.77 13.49 -29.70
CA THR A 280 -5.50 14.66 -29.19
C THR A 280 -5.64 14.67 -27.66
N ASN A 281 -5.66 13.49 -27.04
CA ASN A 281 -5.79 13.34 -25.57
C ASN A 281 -4.46 13.51 -24.85
N TYR A 282 -3.34 13.20 -25.51
CA TYR A 282 -1.99 13.24 -24.95
C TYR A 282 -1.06 13.94 -25.96
N PRO A 283 -1.19 15.27 -26.11
CA PRO A 283 -0.44 16.01 -27.12
C PRO A 283 1.06 15.90 -26.83
N GLN A 284 1.84 15.54 -27.84
CA GLN A 284 3.30 15.64 -27.77
C GLN A 284 3.73 16.91 -28.47
N TYR A 285 4.38 17.80 -27.74
CA TYR A 285 4.90 19.05 -28.28
C TYR A 285 6.33 18.90 -28.79
N TYR A 286 6.72 19.76 -29.74
CA TYR A 286 8.11 19.83 -30.20
C TYR A 286 9.03 20.31 -29.08
N ASN A 287 10.17 19.63 -28.94
CA ASN A 287 11.23 19.94 -27.99
C ASN A 287 12.53 20.31 -28.71
N PRO A 288 13.50 20.93 -28.01
CA PRO A 288 14.82 21.22 -28.57
C PRO A 288 15.51 20.01 -29.21
N THR A 289 15.21 18.81 -28.71
CA THR A 289 15.74 17.52 -29.17
C THR A 289 15.25 17.11 -30.56
N ASP A 290 14.15 17.68 -31.02
CA ASP A 290 13.53 17.36 -32.31
C ASP A 290 14.12 18.23 -33.45
N PHE A 291 14.81 19.32 -33.12
CA PHE A 291 15.46 20.21 -34.08
C PHE A 291 16.89 19.76 -34.37
N ARG A 292 17.07 18.98 -35.43
CA ARG A 292 18.39 18.58 -35.95
C ARG A 292 18.63 19.24 -37.30
N LEU A 293 19.88 19.30 -37.74
CA LEU A 293 20.18 19.78 -39.08
C LEU A 293 19.55 18.84 -40.12
N GLY A 294 18.80 19.41 -41.06
CA GLY A 294 18.03 18.68 -42.06
C GLY A 294 16.70 18.08 -41.56
N SER A 295 16.37 18.18 -40.27
CA SER A 295 15.06 17.68 -39.79
C SER A 295 13.90 18.54 -40.27
N ILE A 296 12.74 17.90 -40.41
CA ILE A 296 11.52 18.53 -40.94
C ILE A 296 10.56 18.82 -39.79
N VAL A 297 10.17 20.08 -39.67
CA VAL A 297 9.22 20.56 -38.67
C VAL A 297 7.89 20.83 -39.37
N HIS A 298 6.85 20.12 -38.94
CA HIS A 298 5.50 20.28 -39.47
C HIS A 298 4.76 21.38 -38.70
N VAL A 299 4.30 22.40 -39.42
CA VAL A 299 3.60 23.57 -38.88
C VAL A 299 2.34 23.81 -39.72
N TYR A 300 1.16 23.43 -39.21
CA TYR A 300 -0.15 23.67 -39.86
C TYR A 300 -0.20 23.36 -41.37
N GLY A 301 0.34 22.21 -41.77
CA GLY A 301 0.36 21.76 -43.18
C GLY A 301 1.58 22.23 -43.98
N GLN A 302 2.38 23.15 -43.45
CA GLN A 302 3.68 23.53 -44.01
C GLN A 302 4.82 22.75 -43.37
N ARG A 303 5.89 22.52 -44.14
CA ARG A 303 7.06 21.75 -43.73
C ARG A 303 8.29 22.65 -43.79
N PHE A 304 8.97 22.81 -42.65
CA PHE A 304 10.18 23.61 -42.54
C PHE A 304 11.38 22.68 -42.35
N ILE A 305 12.41 22.86 -43.17
CA ILE A 305 13.65 22.10 -43.06
C ILE A 305 14.66 22.96 -42.31
N ILE A 306 15.19 22.44 -41.21
CA ILE A 306 16.23 23.13 -40.43
C ILE A 306 17.54 23.10 -41.24
N THR A 307 18.10 24.26 -41.54
CA THR A 307 19.34 24.41 -42.31
C THR A 307 20.51 24.87 -41.46
N GLY A 308 20.24 25.43 -40.28
CA GLY A 308 21.27 25.95 -39.39
C GLY A 308 20.74 26.29 -38.00
N ALA A 309 21.64 26.68 -37.12
CA ALA A 309 21.30 27.17 -35.79
C ALA A 309 22.20 28.34 -35.39
N ALA A 310 21.75 29.12 -34.41
CA ALA A 310 22.57 30.13 -33.75
C ALA A 310 23.52 29.48 -32.73
N LEU A 311 24.61 30.18 -32.41
CA LEU A 311 25.61 29.70 -31.43
C LEU A 311 25.01 29.43 -30.04
N SER A 312 23.94 30.15 -29.67
CA SER A 312 23.22 29.93 -28.42
C SER A 312 22.64 28.52 -28.30
N VAL A 313 22.31 27.88 -29.43
CA VAL A 313 21.82 26.50 -29.48
C VAL A 313 22.94 25.53 -29.11
N LEU A 314 24.13 25.70 -29.69
CA LEU A 314 25.28 24.86 -29.38
C LEU A 314 25.64 24.96 -27.89
N ARG A 315 25.74 26.19 -27.35
CA ARG A 315 26.01 26.43 -25.92
C ARG A 315 24.98 25.71 -25.03
N TYR A 316 23.69 25.83 -25.36
CA TYR A 316 22.63 25.16 -24.60
C TYR A 316 22.73 23.63 -24.65
N MET A 317 23.07 23.07 -25.81
CA MET A 317 23.23 21.62 -25.95
C MET A 317 24.46 21.11 -25.19
N GLU A 318 25.56 21.89 -25.15
CA GLU A 318 26.76 21.57 -24.37
C GLU A 318 26.55 21.68 -22.86
N GLU A 319 25.73 22.64 -22.41
CA GLU A 319 25.31 22.76 -21.00
C GLU A 319 24.37 21.62 -20.56
N ASN A 320 23.66 20.98 -21.50
CA ASN A 320 22.65 19.97 -21.21
C ASN A 320 22.86 18.67 -22.02
N PRO A 321 24.04 18.01 -21.91
CA PRO A 321 24.36 16.85 -22.75
C PRO A 321 23.43 15.66 -22.49
N GLU A 322 22.86 15.54 -21.30
CA GLU A 322 21.92 14.45 -20.96
C GLU A 322 20.61 14.49 -21.77
N LYS A 323 20.21 15.65 -22.27
CA LYS A 323 18.96 15.81 -23.04
C LYS A 323 19.11 15.44 -24.51
N PHE A 324 20.33 15.46 -25.03
CA PHE A 324 20.60 15.32 -26.46
C PHE A 324 21.39 14.04 -26.75
N ARG A 325 21.24 13.50 -27.95
CA ARG A 325 22.13 12.41 -28.38
C ARG A 325 23.48 13.01 -28.80
N PRO A 326 24.60 12.29 -28.57
CA PRO A 326 25.94 12.79 -28.94
C PRO A 326 26.04 13.11 -30.45
N GLU A 327 25.37 12.32 -31.29
CA GLU A 327 25.30 12.55 -32.74
C GLU A 327 24.79 13.96 -33.10
N HIS A 328 23.82 14.51 -32.35
CA HIS A 328 23.24 15.82 -32.68
C HIS A 328 24.22 16.94 -32.34
N LEU A 329 24.95 16.78 -31.24
CA LEU A 329 25.99 17.72 -30.85
C LEU A 329 27.08 17.79 -31.91
N ASP A 330 27.51 16.64 -32.42
CA ASP A 330 28.57 16.55 -33.43
C ASP A 330 28.13 17.13 -34.76
N GLU A 331 26.87 16.94 -35.18
CA GLU A 331 26.28 17.59 -36.35
C GLU A 331 26.40 19.12 -36.27
N PHE A 332 26.00 19.71 -35.15
CA PHE A 332 26.10 21.16 -34.96
C PHE A 332 27.55 21.64 -34.87
N ARG A 333 28.44 20.89 -34.20
CA ARG A 333 29.89 21.22 -34.15
C ARG A 333 30.52 21.24 -35.54
N ASN A 334 30.19 20.25 -36.37
CA ASN A 334 30.66 20.17 -37.74
C ASN A 334 30.13 21.35 -38.57
N TYR A 335 28.85 21.68 -38.43
CA TYR A 335 28.24 22.84 -39.08
C TYR A 335 28.95 24.16 -38.71
N PHE A 336 29.19 24.43 -37.42
CA PHE A 336 29.90 25.64 -37.00
C PHE A 336 31.38 25.65 -37.41
N SER A 337 32.02 24.48 -37.46
CA SER A 337 33.39 24.33 -37.94
C SER A 337 33.51 24.67 -39.43
N GLN A 338 32.54 24.24 -40.25
CA GLN A 338 32.46 24.61 -41.68
C GLN A 338 32.21 26.12 -41.88
N LEU A 339 31.48 26.76 -40.96
CA LEU A 339 31.25 28.20 -40.95
C LEU A 339 32.44 29.03 -40.43
N GLY A 340 33.50 28.39 -39.92
CA GLY A 340 34.69 29.09 -39.40
C GLY A 340 34.45 29.86 -38.11
N VAL A 341 33.38 29.56 -37.36
CA VAL A 341 33.02 30.25 -36.11
C VAL A 341 33.55 29.43 -34.93
N THR A 342 34.69 29.81 -34.38
CA THR A 342 35.21 29.26 -33.11
C THR A 342 34.50 29.89 -31.91
N THR A 343 34.25 29.09 -30.87
CA THR A 343 33.52 29.46 -29.63
C THR A 343 34.05 30.69 -28.88
N HIS A 344 35.26 31.16 -29.22
CA HIS A 344 35.95 32.29 -28.59
C HIS A 344 35.84 33.65 -29.31
N ASN A 345 35.23 33.73 -30.50
CA ASN A 345 35.11 35.01 -31.23
C ASN A 345 33.77 35.71 -30.92
N GLU A 346 33.67 36.28 -29.73
CA GLU A 346 32.44 36.91 -29.22
C GLU A 346 32.11 38.28 -29.82
N THR A 347 32.95 38.88 -30.67
CA THR A 347 32.82 40.32 -31.02
C THR A 347 32.42 40.64 -32.47
N ARG A 348 32.17 39.66 -33.34
CA ARG A 348 31.80 39.93 -34.75
C ARG A 348 30.39 39.55 -35.18
N LEU A 349 29.65 38.82 -34.34
CA LEU A 349 28.26 38.43 -34.62
C LEU A 349 27.22 39.23 -33.80
N GLU A 350 27.63 39.94 -32.75
CA GLU A 350 26.76 40.96 -32.13
C GLU A 350 26.55 42.18 -33.04
N SER A 351 27.47 42.42 -33.98
CA SER A 351 27.33 43.46 -35.01
C SER A 351 26.48 43.03 -36.21
N ASP A 352 26.11 41.75 -36.32
CA ASP A 352 25.17 41.33 -37.37
C ASP A 352 23.73 41.51 -36.84
N GLN A 353 23.35 42.77 -36.71
CA GLN A 353 21.98 43.28 -36.56
C GLN A 353 21.07 42.89 -37.75
N THR A 354 21.40 41.85 -38.52
CA THR A 354 20.58 41.31 -39.60
C THR A 354 19.68 40.15 -39.17
N LEU A 355 19.72 39.77 -37.89
CA LEU A 355 18.78 38.84 -37.25
C LEU A 355 17.93 39.51 -36.15
N VAL A 356 17.78 40.84 -36.22
CA VAL A 356 16.80 41.61 -35.45
C VAL A 356 16.22 42.68 -36.38
N HIS A 357 15.37 42.27 -37.32
CA HIS A 357 14.23 43.05 -37.81
C HIS A 357 13.25 42.18 -38.59
#